data_AF-A0A6A4Z7E8-F1
#
_entry.id   AF-A0A6A4Z7E8-F1
#
_cell.length_a   1.000
_cell.length_b   1.000
_cell.length_c   1.000
_cell.angle_alpha   90.00
_cell.angle_beta   90.00
_cell.angle_gamma   90.00
#
_symmetry.space_group_name_H-M   'P 1'
#
loop_
_entity.id
_entity.type
_entity.pdbx_description
1 polymer ?
#
loop_
_entity_poly.entity_id
_entity_poly.type
_entity_poly.pdbx_seq_one_letter_code
_entity_poly.pdbx_strand_id
1 'polypeptide(L)'
;MSTSLASQLNALKVHATSAPSQRKLASFLHEPKVASKIDIRTTYEHAKQALDHLCGMDGSLDVFHTTLLHPSKVQAQFNRALLTKDENAAFDVDLGLLLDALSPYFLLPPTHQLLEYLIRRYEIHTWNVEQILGATLCYHESPVFARLVTICDLNKYPRWAFLEAVKVN
;
A
#
# COMPACT_ATOMS: atom_id res chain seq x y z
N MET A 1 -4.75 -32.54 22.50
CA MET A 1 -3.31 -32.64 22.19
C MET A 1 -3.14 -32.43 20.69
N SER A 2 -2.79 -31.22 20.25
CA SER A 2 -2.47 -30.95 18.84
C SER A 2 -1.12 -31.60 18.51
N THR A 3 -1.06 -32.41 17.46
CA THR A 3 0.16 -33.13 17.06
C THR A 3 1.18 -32.16 16.47
N SER A 4 2.48 -32.47 16.60
CA SER A 4 3.59 -31.69 16.03
C SER A 4 3.41 -31.41 14.52
N LEU A 5 2.76 -32.34 13.81
CA LEU A 5 2.44 -32.20 12.39
C LEU A 5 1.33 -31.17 12.15
N ALA A 6 0.32 -31.09 13.04
CA ALA A 6 -0.71 -30.06 12.97
C ALA A 6 -0.16 -28.65 13.23
N SER A 7 0.80 -28.50 14.15
CA SER A 7 1.50 -27.21 14.35
C SER A 7 2.38 -26.84 13.16
N GLN A 8 3.07 -27.81 12.56
CA GLN A 8 3.88 -27.59 11.35
C GLN A 8 3.01 -27.26 10.13
N LEU A 9 1.86 -27.91 9.96
CA LEU A 9 0.90 -27.60 8.90
C LEU A 9 0.26 -26.22 9.09
N ASN A 10 -0.03 -25.80 10.33
CA ASN A 10 -0.53 -24.45 10.58
C ASN A 10 0.54 -23.39 10.30
N ALA A 11 1.79 -23.63 10.70
CA ALA A 11 2.90 -22.73 10.35
C ALA A 11 3.08 -22.63 8.83
N LEU A 12 3.02 -23.76 8.11
CA LEU A 12 3.10 -23.79 6.64
C LEU A 12 1.88 -23.16 5.98
N LYS A 13 0.66 -23.33 6.50
CA LYS A 13 -0.54 -22.63 6.00
C LYS A 13 -0.39 -21.12 6.11
N VAL A 14 0.17 -20.60 7.20
CA VAL A 14 0.45 -19.16 7.35
C VAL A 14 1.46 -18.68 6.30
N HIS A 15 2.38 -19.54 5.84
CA HIS A 15 3.35 -19.23 4.78
C HIS A 15 2.81 -19.50 3.36
N ALA A 16 1.81 -20.37 3.21
CA ALA A 16 1.23 -20.82 1.94
C ALA A 16 -0.14 -20.18 1.63
N THR A 17 -0.61 -19.21 2.41
CA THR A 17 -1.87 -18.48 2.18
C THR A 17 -1.87 -17.61 0.93
N SER A 18 -0.81 -17.60 0.12
CA SER A 18 -0.81 -16.95 -1.20
C SER A 18 -1.39 -17.84 -2.29
N ALA A 19 -2.55 -18.47 -2.08
CA ALA A 19 -3.38 -18.90 -3.20
C ALA A 19 -4.01 -17.64 -3.82
N PRO A 20 -3.76 -17.32 -5.10
CA PRO A 20 -4.20 -16.06 -5.72
C PRO A 20 -5.73 -15.91 -5.85
N SER A 21 -6.51 -16.96 -5.57
CA SER A 21 -7.96 -17.00 -5.83
C SER A 21 -8.86 -16.34 -4.77
N GLN A 22 -8.31 -15.88 -3.62
CA GLN A 22 -9.12 -15.29 -2.55
C GLN A 22 -8.62 -13.98 -1.93
N ARG A 23 -7.54 -13.36 -2.44
CA ARG A 23 -7.20 -12.01 -1.98
C ARG A 23 -8.27 -11.04 -2.49
N LYS A 24 -9.09 -10.53 -1.57
CA LYS A 24 -9.98 -9.40 -1.86
C LYS A 24 -9.10 -8.27 -2.40
N LEU A 25 -9.46 -7.70 -3.55
CA LEU A 25 -8.78 -6.56 -4.13
C LEU A 25 -8.75 -5.42 -3.11
N ALA A 26 -7.57 -5.05 -2.65
CA ALA A 26 -7.38 -3.91 -1.75
C ALA A 26 -7.52 -2.61 -2.55
N SER A 27 -8.36 -1.72 -2.05
CA SER A 27 -8.57 -0.38 -2.59
C SER A 27 -8.85 0.56 -1.42
N PHE A 28 -8.25 1.73 -1.47
CA PHE A 28 -8.36 2.79 -0.49
C PHE A 28 -9.52 3.75 -0.83
N LEU A 29 -9.75 4.01 -2.10
CA LEU A 29 -10.78 4.93 -2.56
C LEU A 29 -12.13 4.26 -2.85
N HIS A 30 -12.12 2.99 -3.24
CA HIS A 30 -13.29 2.34 -3.80
C HIS A 30 -13.64 1.04 -3.07
N GLU A 31 -14.93 0.72 -3.04
CA GLU A 31 -15.37 -0.60 -2.63
C GLU A 31 -14.83 -1.67 -3.60
N PRO A 32 -14.59 -2.92 -3.15
CA PRO A 32 -14.04 -3.98 -4.00
C PRO A 32 -14.80 -4.22 -5.31
N LYS A 33 -16.13 -4.02 -5.32
CA LYS A 33 -16.98 -4.16 -6.51
C LYS A 33 -16.75 -3.08 -7.57
N VAL A 34 -16.37 -1.88 -7.14
CA VAL A 34 -16.08 -0.74 -8.02
C VAL A 34 -14.62 -0.79 -8.43
N ALA A 35 -13.72 -1.03 -7.47
CA ALA A 35 -12.28 -1.16 -7.71
C ALA A 35 -11.95 -2.22 -8.77
N SER A 36 -12.68 -3.35 -8.79
CA SER A 36 -12.47 -4.42 -9.77
C SER A 36 -12.78 -4.02 -11.21
N LYS A 37 -13.58 -2.96 -11.42
CA LYS A 37 -13.92 -2.44 -12.75
C LYS A 37 -12.93 -1.37 -13.25
N ILE A 38 -12.12 -0.81 -12.35
CA ILE A 38 -11.18 0.26 -12.65
C ILE A 38 -9.83 -0.39 -12.97
N ASP A 39 -9.32 -0.22 -14.18
CA ASP A 39 -8.02 -0.78 -14.55
C ASP A 39 -6.85 -0.02 -13.89
N ILE A 40 -5.72 -0.71 -13.71
CA ILE A 40 -4.51 -0.14 -13.13
C ILE A 40 -3.99 1.06 -13.91
N ARG A 41 -4.17 1.08 -15.24
CA ARG A 41 -3.80 2.22 -16.08
C ARG A 41 -4.59 3.48 -15.75
N THR A 42 -5.90 3.35 -15.57
CA THR A 42 -6.76 4.48 -15.16
C THR A 42 -6.38 4.99 -13.76
N THR A 43 -6.04 4.07 -12.86
CA THR A 43 -5.57 4.42 -11.50
C THR A 43 -4.23 5.17 -11.56
N TYR A 44 -3.33 4.75 -12.44
CA TYR A 44 -2.07 5.46 -12.69
C TYR A 44 -2.29 6.87 -13.25
N GLU A 45 -3.19 7.03 -14.21
CA GLU A 45 -3.50 8.35 -14.79
C GLU A 45 -4.04 9.31 -13.72
N HIS A 46 -4.92 8.83 -12.84
CA HIS A 46 -5.37 9.61 -11.67
C HIS A 46 -4.24 9.94 -10.70
N ALA A 47 -3.37 8.98 -10.39
CA ALA A 47 -2.22 9.21 -9.50
C ALA A 47 -1.24 10.22 -10.08
N LYS A 48 -1.01 10.20 -11.40
CA LYS A 48 -0.17 11.19 -12.07
C LYS A 48 -0.77 12.60 -11.95
N GLN A 49 -2.06 12.76 -12.26
CA GLN A 49 -2.75 14.05 -12.15
C GLN A 49 -2.75 14.57 -10.71
N ALA A 50 -2.92 13.69 -9.74
CA ALA A 50 -2.82 14.05 -8.34
C ALA A 50 -1.41 14.51 -7.94
N LEU A 51 -0.36 13.86 -8.46
CA LEU A 51 1.01 14.30 -8.20
C LEU A 51 1.24 15.67 -8.86
N ASP A 52 0.78 15.89 -10.09
CA ASP A 52 0.86 17.20 -10.76
C ASP A 52 0.19 18.30 -9.91
N HIS A 53 -0.97 18.01 -9.31
CA HIS A 53 -1.67 18.93 -8.42
C HIS A 53 -0.89 19.22 -7.13
N LEU A 54 -0.30 18.19 -6.51
CA LEU A 54 0.55 18.35 -5.32
C LEU A 54 1.83 19.12 -5.65
N CYS A 55 2.46 18.88 -6.81
CA CYS A 55 3.61 19.63 -7.31
C CYS A 55 3.29 21.11 -7.54
N GLY A 56 2.04 21.43 -7.93
CA GLY A 56 1.56 22.81 -8.00
C GLY A 56 1.53 23.53 -6.65
N MET A 57 1.47 22.79 -5.55
CA MET A 57 1.57 23.31 -4.18
C MET A 57 3.01 23.29 -3.65
N ASP A 58 3.73 22.21 -3.94
CA ASP A 58 5.09 21.95 -3.48
C ASP A 58 5.93 21.29 -4.59
N GLY A 59 6.74 22.12 -5.27
CA GLY A 59 7.56 21.68 -6.39
C GLY A 59 8.66 20.67 -6.02
N SER A 60 8.93 20.43 -4.73
CA SER A 60 9.90 19.40 -4.32
C SER A 60 9.42 17.98 -4.65
N LEU A 61 8.11 17.80 -4.85
CA LEU A 61 7.49 16.52 -5.18
C LEU A 61 7.71 16.09 -6.64
N ASP A 62 8.19 16.98 -7.51
CA ASP A 62 8.34 16.72 -8.95
C ASP A 62 9.28 15.54 -9.25
N VAL A 63 10.27 15.32 -8.38
CA VAL A 63 11.24 14.20 -8.49
C VAL A 63 10.54 12.84 -8.58
N PHE A 64 9.37 12.69 -7.95
CA PHE A 64 8.64 11.42 -7.88
C PHE A 64 7.94 11.02 -9.18
N HIS A 65 7.78 11.94 -10.14
CA HIS A 65 7.32 11.58 -11.50
C HIS A 65 8.28 10.63 -12.21
N THR A 66 9.57 10.72 -11.88
CA THR A 66 10.63 9.92 -12.53
C THR A 66 10.99 8.65 -11.79
N THR A 67 10.49 8.45 -10.57
CA THR A 67 10.79 7.28 -9.73
C THR A 67 9.66 6.25 -9.79
N LEU A 68 8.81 6.21 -8.78
CA LEU A 68 7.72 5.23 -8.64
C LEU A 68 6.58 5.51 -9.62
N LEU A 69 6.36 6.76 -10.03
CA LEU A 69 5.35 7.11 -11.03
C LEU A 69 5.92 7.16 -12.45
N HIS A 70 7.10 6.59 -12.72
CA HIS A 70 7.65 6.60 -14.06
C HIS A 70 6.77 5.81 -15.05
N PRO A 71 6.45 6.34 -16.25
CA PRO A 71 5.55 5.68 -17.21
C PRO A 71 5.92 4.24 -17.56
N SER A 72 7.22 3.93 -17.66
CA SER A 72 7.70 2.57 -17.93
C SER A 72 7.33 1.56 -16.84
N LYS A 73 7.17 2.00 -15.59
CA LYS A 73 6.80 1.14 -14.45
C LYS A 73 5.33 0.71 -14.50
N VAL A 74 4.49 1.40 -15.27
CA VAL A 74 3.08 1.05 -15.49
C VAL A 74 2.96 -0.13 -16.46
N GLN A 75 3.77 -0.11 -17.52
CA GLN A 75 3.73 -1.12 -18.59
C GLN A 75 4.47 -2.40 -18.23
N ALA A 76 5.49 -2.32 -17.37
CA ALA A 76 6.18 -3.50 -16.87
C ALA A 76 5.23 -4.42 -16.08
N GLN A 77 5.52 -5.71 -15.95
CA GLN A 77 4.83 -6.56 -14.99
C GLN A 77 5.52 -6.39 -13.64
N PHE A 78 4.90 -5.68 -12.68
CA PHE A 78 5.45 -5.58 -11.32
C PHE A 78 4.87 -6.68 -10.45
N ASN A 79 5.74 -7.45 -9.81
CA ASN A 79 5.35 -8.41 -8.78
C ASN A 79 6.42 -8.43 -7.70
N ARG A 80 6.06 -8.00 -6.49
CA ARG A 80 6.98 -7.89 -5.34
C ARG A 80 7.68 -9.20 -5.02
N ALA A 81 6.96 -10.32 -5.16
CA ALA A 81 7.48 -11.65 -4.86
C ALA A 81 8.52 -12.15 -5.88
N LEU A 82 8.64 -11.51 -7.05
CA LEU A 82 9.61 -11.87 -8.08
C LEU A 82 10.88 -11.01 -8.04
N LEU A 83 10.89 -9.94 -7.24
CA LEU A 83 12.06 -9.09 -7.08
C LEU A 83 13.10 -9.75 -6.18
N THR A 84 14.37 -9.50 -6.46
CA THR A 84 15.47 -9.88 -5.57
C THR A 84 15.40 -9.11 -4.26
N LYS A 85 16.13 -9.57 -3.24
CA LYS A 85 16.17 -8.90 -1.93
C LYS A 85 16.67 -7.46 -2.04
N ASP A 86 17.70 -7.24 -2.84
CA ASP A 86 18.32 -5.92 -3.01
C ASP A 86 17.40 -4.96 -3.79
N GLU A 87 16.71 -5.46 -4.82
CA GLU A 87 15.68 -4.67 -5.54
C GLU A 87 14.50 -4.32 -4.65
N ASN A 88 14.06 -5.24 -3.78
CA ASN A 88 13.01 -4.96 -2.80
C ASN A 88 13.46 -3.86 -1.84
N ALA A 89 14.67 -3.95 -1.28
CA ALA A 89 15.21 -2.94 -0.37
C ALA A 89 15.36 -1.56 -1.03
N ALA A 90 15.87 -1.49 -2.27
CA ALA A 90 15.98 -0.24 -3.01
C ALA A 90 14.61 0.41 -3.24
N PHE A 91 13.62 -0.40 -3.63
CA PHE A 91 12.25 0.07 -3.78
C PHE A 91 11.63 0.56 -2.46
N ASP A 92 11.91 -0.12 -1.34
CA ASP A 92 11.41 0.29 -0.02
C ASP A 92 11.96 1.65 0.39
N VAL A 93 13.20 1.97 0.00
CA VAL A 93 13.80 3.30 0.21
C VAL A 93 13.07 4.36 -0.62
N ASP A 94 12.90 4.12 -1.93
CA ASP A 94 12.20 5.06 -2.81
C ASP A 94 10.74 5.30 -2.34
N LEU A 95 10.07 4.24 -1.88
CA LEU A 95 8.72 4.33 -1.34
C LEU A 95 8.68 5.10 -0.03
N GLY A 96 9.64 4.87 0.87
CA GLY A 96 9.75 5.61 2.12
C GLY A 96 9.88 7.11 1.87
N LEU A 97 10.78 7.51 0.96
CA LEU A 97 10.96 8.91 0.59
C LEU A 97 9.68 9.55 0.05
N LEU A 98 8.93 8.83 -0.80
CA LEU A 98 7.64 9.31 -1.30
C LEU A 98 6.61 9.44 -0.17
N LEU A 99 6.47 8.44 0.70
CA LEU A 99 5.49 8.46 1.78
C LEU A 99 5.78 9.55 2.81
N ASP A 100 7.05 9.78 3.14
CA ASP A 100 7.46 10.86 4.04
C ASP A 100 7.15 12.23 3.42
N ALA A 101 7.40 12.41 2.13
CA ALA A 101 7.08 13.65 1.41
C ALA A 101 5.56 13.88 1.28
N LEU A 102 4.75 12.82 1.19
CA LEU A 102 3.30 12.90 1.15
C LEU A 102 2.65 13.08 2.52
N SER A 103 3.36 12.77 3.61
CA SER A 103 2.84 12.81 4.98
C SER A 103 2.11 14.13 5.31
N PRO A 104 2.67 15.33 5.07
CA PRO A 104 2.00 16.60 5.38
C PRO A 104 0.68 16.81 4.63
N TYR A 105 0.54 16.16 3.48
CA TYR A 105 -0.58 16.29 2.56
C TYR A 105 -1.59 15.14 2.68
N PHE A 106 -1.45 14.26 3.68
CA PHE A 106 -2.23 13.03 3.78
C PHE A 106 -3.74 13.23 3.67
N LEU A 107 -4.29 14.28 4.29
CA LEU A 107 -5.73 14.57 4.28
C LEU A 107 -6.26 15.12 2.95
N LEU A 108 -5.38 15.46 2.00
CA LEU A 108 -5.78 16.00 0.71
C LEU A 108 -6.21 14.88 -0.25
N PRO A 109 -7.33 15.03 -0.97
CA PRO A 109 -7.81 14.04 -1.94
C PRO A 109 -6.77 13.57 -2.99
N PRO A 110 -5.88 14.43 -3.53
CA PRO A 110 -4.81 14.01 -4.44
C PRO A 110 -3.90 12.94 -3.82
N THR A 111 -3.52 13.08 -2.54
CA THR A 111 -2.68 12.10 -1.84
C THR A 111 -3.35 10.73 -1.78
N HIS A 112 -4.67 10.70 -1.61
CA HIS A 112 -5.43 9.46 -1.61
C HIS A 112 -5.43 8.76 -2.99
N GLN A 113 -5.43 9.53 -4.08
CA GLN A 113 -5.32 8.99 -5.45
C GLN A 113 -3.93 8.37 -5.70
N LEU A 114 -2.86 8.98 -5.17
CA LEU A 114 -1.54 8.37 -5.18
C LEU A 114 -1.52 7.07 -4.38
N LEU A 115 -2.01 7.10 -3.14
CA LEU A 115 -2.04 5.92 -2.28
C LEU A 115 -2.82 4.78 -2.92
N GLU A 116 -3.96 5.05 -3.56
CA GLU A 116 -4.74 4.07 -4.32
C GLU A 116 -3.87 3.33 -5.35
N TYR A 117 -3.10 4.08 -6.15
CA TYR A 117 -2.19 3.49 -7.12
C TYR A 117 -1.11 2.63 -6.44
N LEU A 118 -0.45 3.16 -5.41
CA LEU A 118 0.62 2.44 -4.71
C LEU A 118 0.11 1.13 -4.07
N ILE A 119 -1.08 1.17 -3.47
CA ILE A 119 -1.74 0.02 -2.83
C ILE A 119 -2.09 -1.04 -3.87
N ARG A 120 -2.69 -0.64 -5.00
CA ARG A 120 -3.11 -1.57 -6.04
C ARG A 120 -1.97 -2.13 -6.86
N ARG A 121 -0.92 -1.32 -7.09
CA ARG A 121 0.20 -1.69 -7.96
C ARG A 121 1.31 -2.43 -7.22
N TYR A 122 1.70 -1.91 -6.06
CA TYR A 122 2.88 -2.35 -5.34
C TYR A 122 2.55 -3.13 -4.07
N GLU A 123 1.26 -3.29 -3.76
CA GLU A 123 0.76 -4.00 -2.58
C GLU A 123 1.36 -3.44 -1.27
N ILE A 124 1.58 -2.12 -1.19
CA ILE A 124 2.26 -1.49 -0.04
C ILE A 124 1.55 -1.74 1.29
N HIS A 125 0.22 -1.94 1.26
CA HIS A 125 -0.61 -2.33 2.41
C HIS A 125 -0.24 -3.71 3.00
N THR A 126 0.53 -4.53 2.28
CA THR A 126 1.00 -5.85 2.72
C THR A 126 2.50 -5.87 3.01
N TRP A 127 3.30 -5.11 2.24
CA TRP A 127 4.77 -5.18 2.28
C TRP A 127 5.43 -4.00 3.02
N ASN A 128 4.72 -2.88 3.17
CA ASN A 128 5.29 -1.60 3.62
C ASN A 128 4.42 -0.94 4.72
N VAL A 129 3.72 -1.75 5.51
CA VAL A 129 2.79 -1.27 6.55
C VAL A 129 3.45 -0.30 7.52
N GLU A 130 4.68 -0.59 7.99
CA GLU A 130 5.34 0.30 8.96
C GLU A 130 5.60 1.69 8.38
N GLN A 131 5.98 1.79 7.10
CA GLN A 131 6.24 3.07 6.45
C GLN A 131 4.92 3.84 6.25
N ILE A 132 3.86 3.18 5.80
CA ILE A 132 2.55 3.80 5.61
C ILE A 132 1.99 4.31 6.93
N LEU A 133 1.97 3.46 7.96
CA LEU A 133 1.42 3.83 9.26
C LEU A 133 2.31 4.88 9.94
N GLY A 134 3.63 4.77 9.83
CA GLY A 134 4.57 5.78 10.33
C GLY A 134 4.32 7.16 9.72
N ALA A 135 4.16 7.24 8.39
CA ALA A 135 3.91 8.49 7.68
C ALA A 135 2.52 9.10 7.96
N THR A 136 1.55 8.30 8.41
CA THR A 136 0.15 8.75 8.53
C THR A 136 -0.38 8.77 9.98
N LEU A 137 0.42 8.33 10.96
CA LEU A 137 0.01 8.21 12.36
C LEU A 137 -0.46 9.52 12.98
N CYS A 138 0.10 10.65 12.56
CA CYS A 138 -0.30 11.98 13.02
C CYS A 138 -1.79 12.30 12.74
N TYR A 139 -2.43 11.54 11.84
CA TYR A 139 -3.82 11.71 11.42
C TYR A 139 -4.75 10.63 11.96
N HIS A 140 -4.39 9.97 13.07
CA HIS A 140 -5.10 8.81 13.61
C HIS A 140 -6.57 9.04 13.97
N GLU A 141 -6.97 10.28 14.26
CA GLU A 141 -8.38 10.64 14.52
C GLU A 141 -9.22 10.77 13.24
N SER A 142 -8.59 10.76 12.06
CA SER A 142 -9.31 10.94 10.79
C SER A 142 -9.99 9.65 10.33
N PRO A 143 -11.17 9.73 9.69
CA PRO A 143 -11.82 8.56 9.10
C PRO A 143 -11.00 7.95 7.95
N VAL A 144 -10.17 8.78 7.31
CA VAL A 144 -9.25 8.37 6.24
C VAL A 144 -8.17 7.45 6.80
N PHE A 145 -7.59 7.77 7.97
CA PHE A 145 -6.63 6.89 8.64
C PHE A 145 -7.27 5.57 9.05
N ALA A 146 -8.47 5.61 9.64
CA ALA A 146 -9.19 4.38 9.99
C ALA A 146 -9.36 3.46 8.77
N ARG A 147 -9.74 4.04 7.62
CA ARG A 147 -9.82 3.31 6.35
C ARG A 147 -8.47 2.74 5.89
N LEU A 148 -7.37 3.48 6.08
CA LEU A 148 -6.03 3.00 5.75
C LEU A 148 -5.66 1.78 6.61
N VAL A 149 -5.98 1.83 7.90
CA VAL A 149 -5.74 0.71 8.82
C VAL A 149 -6.54 -0.53 8.40
N THR A 150 -7.80 -0.38 7.96
CA THR A 150 -8.63 -1.53 7.58
C THR A 150 -8.11 -2.31 6.38
N ILE A 151 -7.35 -1.66 5.49
CA ILE A 151 -6.75 -2.33 4.32
C ILE A 151 -5.36 -2.91 4.57
N CYS A 152 -4.65 -2.49 5.63
CA CYS A 152 -3.30 -2.98 5.93
C CYS A 152 -3.31 -4.42 6.48
N ASP A 153 -2.34 -5.26 6.07
CA ASP A 153 -2.12 -6.58 6.68
C ASP A 153 -1.21 -6.46 7.91
N LEU A 154 -1.80 -6.39 9.10
CA LEU A 154 -1.08 -6.15 10.36
C LEU A 154 -0.51 -7.43 10.98
N ASN A 155 -0.84 -8.61 10.43
CA ASN A 155 -0.38 -9.90 10.98
C ASN A 155 1.14 -10.04 10.99
N LYS A 156 1.81 -9.40 10.02
CA LYS A 156 3.29 -9.42 9.89
C LYS A 156 3.97 -8.37 10.76
N TYR A 157 3.21 -7.46 11.37
CA TYR A 157 3.72 -6.26 12.01
C TYR A 157 3.22 -6.15 13.46
N PRO A 158 3.82 -6.92 14.40
CA PRO A 158 3.32 -7.03 15.78
C PRO A 158 3.31 -5.70 16.54
N ARG A 159 4.19 -4.75 16.17
CA ARG A 159 4.19 -3.39 16.73
C ARG A 159 2.88 -2.65 16.49
N TRP A 160 2.20 -2.95 15.38
CA TRP A 160 0.97 -2.30 14.95
C TRP A 160 -0.29 -3.10 15.29
N ALA A 161 -0.15 -4.27 15.93
CA ALA A 161 -1.27 -5.15 16.26
C ALA A 161 -2.32 -4.52 17.19
N PHE A 162 -1.99 -3.44 17.92
CA PHE A 162 -2.97 -2.70 18.72
C PHE A 162 -4.04 -2.02 17.86
N LEU A 163 -3.76 -1.78 16.58
CA LEU A 163 -4.71 -1.20 15.61
C LEU A 163 -5.72 -2.21 15.07
N GLU A 164 -5.60 -3.52 15.39
CA GLU A 164 -6.54 -4.52 14.90
C GLU A 164 -7.97 -4.27 15.38
N ALA A 165 -8.12 -3.68 16.57
CA ALA A 165 -9.41 -3.28 17.11
C ALA A 165 -10.16 -2.28 16.20
N VAL A 166 -9.44 -1.48 15.41
CA VAL A 166 -10.02 -0.51 14.47
C VAL A 166 -10.74 -1.22 13.31
N LYS A 167 -10.31 -2.44 12.95
CA LYS A 167 -10.88 -3.21 11.82
C LYS A 167 -12.21 -3.89 12.14
N VAL A 168 -12.55 -4.00 13.41
CA VAL A 168 -13.72 -4.76 13.90
C VAL A 168 -14.96 -3.85 14.02
N ASN A 169 -14.76 -2.53 14.00
CA ASN A 169 -15.82 -1.52 13.96
C ASN A 169 -16.18 -1.13 12.52
#